data_AF-A0A3Q8S5D3-F1
#
_entry.id   AF-A0A3Q8S5D3-F1
#
_cell.length_a   1.000
_cell.length_b   1.000
_cell.length_c   1.000
_cell.angle_alpha   90.00
_cell.angle_beta   90.00
_cell.angle_gamma   90.00
#
_symmetry.space_group_name_H-M   'P 1'
#
loop_
_entity.id
_entity.type
_entity.pdbx_description
1 polymer ?
#
loop_
_entity_poly.entity_id
_entity_poly.type
_entity_poly.pdbx_seq_one_letter_code
_entity_poly.pdbx_strand_id
1 'polypeptide(L)'
;MKRILIVVGLFIIMISAFIFFFYSPAKLTPENPSGKTIYYTMVQNNNVKTENNRYSYNLDSYNKKGSKKNLSFSASKELREGAYLELYTTTFRGVTYWQEIQFEDLPVAVKEIYDNNAK
;
A
#
# COMPACT_ATOMS: atom_id res chain seq x y z
N MET A 1 33.24 -1.51 -33.15
CA MET A 1 33.24 -0.62 -31.96
C MET A 1 32.19 0.48 -32.02
N LYS A 2 32.19 1.38 -33.03
CA LYS A 2 31.21 2.49 -33.13
C LYS A 2 29.73 2.06 -33.17
N ARG A 3 29.41 0.98 -33.91
CA ARG A 3 28.04 0.42 -33.98
C ARG A 3 27.57 -0.19 -32.65
N ILE A 4 28.49 -0.77 -31.86
CA ILE A 4 28.20 -1.32 -30.53
C ILE A 4 27.90 -0.19 -29.55
N LEU A 5 28.67 0.90 -29.59
CA LEU A 5 28.43 2.10 -28.78
C LEU A 5 27.05 2.73 -29.05
N ILE A 6 26.62 2.78 -30.32
CA ILE A 6 25.28 3.29 -30.68
C ILE A 6 24.16 2.41 -30.12
N VAL A 7 24.29 1.08 -30.23
CA VAL A 7 23.28 0.14 -29.72
C VAL A 7 23.20 0.20 -28.19
N VAL A 8 24.33 0.28 -27.49
CA VAL A 8 24.36 0.43 -26.03
C VAL A 8 23.72 1.76 -25.60
N GLY A 9 24.01 2.86 -26.31
CA GLY A 9 23.39 4.16 -26.04
C GLY A 9 21.87 4.13 -26.19
N LEU A 10 21.34 3.50 -27.26
CA LEU A 10 19.90 3.32 -27.46
C LEU A 10 19.26 2.48 -26.35
N PHE A 11 19.95 1.44 -25.89
CA PHE A 11 19.46 0.59 -24.81
C PHE A 11 19.38 1.34 -23.48
N ILE A 12 20.37 2.20 -23.17
CA ILE A 12 20.35 3.06 -21.99
C ILE A 12 19.19 4.06 -22.05
N ILE A 13 18.95 4.67 -23.21
CA ILE A 13 17.83 5.60 -23.40
C ILE A 13 16.49 4.88 -23.19
N MET A 14 16.33 3.69 -23.77
CA MET A 14 15.13 2.86 -23.61
C MET A 14 14.90 2.46 -22.14
N ILE A 15 15.96 2.06 -21.43
CA ILE A 15 15.89 1.76 -19.99
C ILE A 15 15.52 3.01 -19.20
N SER A 16 16.12 4.17 -19.52
CA SER A 16 15.82 5.42 -18.81
C SER A 16 14.36 5.85 -18.99
N ALA A 17 13.81 5.73 -20.20
CA ALA A 17 12.40 5.97 -20.50
C ALA A 17 11.48 4.98 -19.78
N PHE A 18 11.87 3.70 -19.74
CA PHE A 18 11.14 2.66 -19.02
C PHE A 18 11.10 2.95 -17.51
N ILE A 19 12.23 3.34 -16.91
CA ILE A 19 12.28 3.77 -15.50
C ILE A 19 11.37 4.97 -15.29
N PHE A 20 11.44 6.01 -16.13
CA PHE A 20 10.59 7.19 -15.99
C PHE A 20 9.08 6.86 -16.07
N PHE A 21 8.69 5.93 -16.93
CA PHE A 21 7.30 5.49 -17.09
C PHE A 21 6.76 4.67 -15.89
N PHE A 22 7.58 3.78 -15.33
CA PHE A 22 7.18 2.93 -14.18
C PHE A 22 7.32 3.64 -12.82
N TYR A 23 8.17 4.66 -12.73
CA TYR A 23 8.43 5.42 -11.51
C TYR A 23 7.78 6.81 -11.48
N SER A 24 6.88 7.13 -12.42
CA SER A 24 6.15 8.39 -12.40
C SER A 24 5.44 8.62 -11.06
N PRO A 25 5.66 9.78 -10.40
CA PRO A 25 5.15 10.05 -9.06
C PRO A 25 3.62 10.19 -9.00
N ALA A 26 2.95 10.44 -10.15
CA ALA A 26 1.50 10.52 -10.23
C ALA A 26 0.82 9.23 -9.74
N LYS A 27 1.47 8.06 -9.91
CA LYS A 27 0.98 6.76 -9.44
C LYS A 27 1.12 6.56 -7.92
N LEU A 28 1.71 7.51 -7.20
CA LEU A 28 1.87 7.47 -5.74
C LEU A 28 0.72 8.19 -5.02
N THR A 29 0.05 9.14 -5.68
CA THR A 29 -1.03 9.92 -5.07
C THR A 29 -2.33 9.11 -4.91
N PRO A 30 -3.11 9.29 -3.82
CA PRO A 30 -4.40 8.61 -3.64
C PRO A 30 -5.47 9.10 -4.64
N GLU A 31 -5.32 10.32 -5.17
CA GLU A 31 -6.25 10.95 -6.12
C GLU A 31 -6.38 10.21 -7.45
N ASN A 32 -5.40 9.37 -7.81
CA ASN A 32 -5.47 8.50 -8.98
C ASN A 32 -5.28 7.02 -8.57
N PRO A 33 -6.37 6.32 -8.19
CA PRO A 33 -6.31 4.91 -7.78
C PRO A 33 -6.10 3.95 -8.95
N SER A 34 -5.93 4.43 -10.18
CA SER A 34 -5.70 3.56 -11.34
C SER A 34 -4.45 2.69 -11.14
N GLY A 35 -4.65 1.37 -11.12
CA GLY A 35 -3.60 0.39 -10.85
C GLY A 35 -3.29 0.15 -9.36
N LYS A 36 -4.05 0.74 -8.44
CA LYS A 36 -3.96 0.47 -7.00
C LYS A 36 -5.05 -0.52 -6.56
N THR A 37 -4.67 -1.46 -5.72
CA THR A 37 -5.61 -2.37 -5.06
C THR A 37 -5.85 -1.87 -3.65
N ILE A 38 -7.13 -1.70 -3.29
CA ILE A 38 -7.54 -1.22 -1.98
C ILE A 38 -7.80 -2.39 -1.04
N TYR A 39 -7.24 -2.29 0.16
CA TYR A 39 -7.48 -3.20 1.28
C TYR A 39 -7.93 -2.41 2.50
N TYR A 40 -8.56 -3.09 3.44
CA TYR A 40 -9.10 -2.52 4.67
C TYR A 40 -8.55 -3.29 5.86
N THR A 41 -8.13 -2.60 6.91
CA THR A 41 -7.62 -3.24 8.12
C THR A 41 -8.10 -2.51 9.38
N MET A 42 -7.94 -3.15 10.53
CA MET A 42 -8.17 -2.57 11.84
C MET A 42 -6.84 -2.55 12.59
N VAL A 43 -6.48 -1.40 13.15
CA VAL A 43 -5.24 -1.24 13.91
C VAL A 43 -5.31 -2.09 15.16
N GLN A 44 -4.35 -3.00 15.29
CA GLN A 44 -4.09 -3.76 16.51
C GLN A 44 -2.84 -3.20 17.20
N ASN A 45 -2.75 -3.29 18.52
CA ASN A 45 -1.62 -2.79 19.29
C ASN A 45 -0.41 -3.76 19.26
N ASN A 46 0.00 -4.16 18.07
CA ASN A 46 1.13 -5.06 17.81
C ASN A 46 2.25 -4.37 17.02
N ASN A 47 2.28 -3.04 17.08
CA ASN A 47 3.23 -2.24 16.32
C ASN A 47 4.65 -2.36 16.90
N VAL A 48 5.66 -2.14 16.05
CA VAL A 48 7.06 -2.12 16.46
C VAL A 48 7.65 -0.76 16.11
N LYS A 49 8.17 -0.04 17.12
CA LYS A 49 8.92 1.18 16.90
C LYS A 49 10.28 0.87 16.27
N THR A 50 10.56 1.50 15.15
CA THR A 50 11.79 1.33 14.35
C THR A 50 12.85 2.36 14.73
N GLU A 51 14.11 2.09 14.37
CA GLU A 51 15.26 3.00 14.61
C GLU A 51 15.05 4.40 13.99
N ASN A 52 14.29 4.48 12.89
CA ASN A 52 13.96 5.73 12.21
C ASN A 52 12.82 6.53 12.90
N ASN A 53 12.47 6.22 14.15
CA ASN A 53 11.34 6.80 14.88
C ASN A 53 9.99 6.66 14.16
N ARG A 54 9.81 5.58 13.39
CA ARG A 54 8.54 5.22 12.75
C ARG A 54 7.93 3.99 13.42
N TYR A 55 6.63 3.87 13.36
CA TYR A 55 5.88 2.71 13.85
C TYR A 55 5.60 1.77 12.69
N SER A 56 6.06 0.53 12.78
CA SER A 56 5.83 -0.51 11.78
C SER A 56 4.62 -1.36 12.18
N TYR A 57 3.76 -1.63 11.21
CA TYR A 57 2.55 -2.42 11.35
C TYR A 57 2.62 -3.60 10.41
N ASN A 58 2.20 -4.77 10.90
CA ASN A 58 1.95 -5.92 10.04
C ASN A 58 0.57 -6.50 10.38
N LEU A 59 -0.42 -6.15 9.56
CA LEU A 59 -1.82 -6.35 9.89
C LEU A 59 -2.53 -7.20 8.83
N ASP A 60 -3.45 -8.01 9.31
CA ASP A 60 -4.40 -8.71 8.47
C ASP A 60 -5.36 -7.71 7.84
N SER A 61 -5.36 -7.70 6.51
CA SER A 61 -6.09 -6.73 5.70
C SER A 61 -6.99 -7.45 4.70
N TYR A 62 -8.13 -6.88 4.39
CA TYR A 62 -9.18 -7.52 3.60
C TYR A 62 -9.50 -6.66 2.39
N ASN A 63 -9.62 -7.27 1.21
CA ASN A 63 -10.11 -6.53 0.05
C ASN A 63 -11.64 -6.30 0.17
N LYS A 64 -12.22 -5.59 -0.80
CA LYS A 64 -13.68 -5.33 -0.85
C LYS A 64 -14.57 -6.58 -0.80
N LYS A 65 -14.03 -7.77 -1.11
CA LYS A 65 -14.72 -9.06 -1.11
C LYS A 65 -14.45 -9.87 0.17
N GLY A 66 -13.74 -9.30 1.15
CA GLY A 66 -13.36 -10.01 2.38
C GLY A 66 -12.19 -10.98 2.22
N SER A 67 -11.47 -10.99 1.08
CA SER A 67 -10.29 -11.84 0.93
C SER A 67 -9.12 -11.27 1.73
N LYS A 68 -8.59 -12.10 2.65
CA LYS A 68 -7.48 -11.76 3.53
C LYS A 68 -6.15 -11.66 2.79
N LYS A 69 -5.33 -10.69 3.19
CA LYS A 69 -3.92 -10.51 2.83
C LYS A 69 -3.20 -9.85 4.00
N ASN A 70 -2.04 -10.37 4.37
CA ASN A 70 -1.19 -9.74 5.36
C ASN A 70 -0.41 -8.59 4.68
N LEU A 71 -0.52 -7.38 5.23
CA LEU A 71 0.11 -6.18 4.68
C LEU A 71 0.95 -5.48 5.74
N SER A 72 2.16 -5.10 5.35
CA SER A 72 3.07 -4.32 6.18
C SER A 72 3.16 -2.88 5.70
N PHE A 73 3.15 -1.93 6.65
CA PHE A 73 3.32 -0.50 6.39
C PHE A 73 3.87 0.21 7.61
N SER A 74 4.27 1.48 7.46
CA SER A 74 4.73 2.28 8.59
C SER A 74 4.07 3.64 8.67
N ALA A 75 3.97 4.18 9.88
CA ALA A 75 3.47 5.52 10.18
C ALA A 75 4.50 6.33 10.96
N SER A 76 4.47 7.65 10.83
CA SER A 76 5.32 8.57 11.62
C SER A 76 4.85 8.74 13.06
N LYS A 77 3.59 8.43 13.34
CA LYS A 77 2.97 8.44 14.65
C LYS A 77 2.33 7.09 14.92
N GLU A 78 2.17 6.77 16.19
CA GLU A 78 1.42 5.60 16.59
C GLU A 78 -0.05 5.78 16.23
N LEU A 79 -0.60 4.80 15.53
CA LEU A 79 -2.00 4.75 15.15
C LEU A 79 -2.84 4.25 16.33
N ARG A 80 -4.02 4.85 16.48
CA ARG A 80 -4.97 4.50 17.53
C ARG A 80 -5.45 3.07 17.36
N GLU A 81 -5.36 2.28 18.44
CA GLU A 81 -5.91 0.93 18.48
C GLU A 81 -7.42 0.93 18.19
N GLY A 82 -7.87 -0.03 17.38
CA GLY A 82 -9.27 -0.14 16.94
C GLY A 82 -9.66 0.82 15.80
N ALA A 83 -8.76 1.70 15.33
CA ALA A 83 -9.03 2.51 14.15
C ALA A 83 -9.08 1.64 12.88
N TYR A 84 -10.01 1.95 11.97
CA TYR A 84 -10.09 1.30 10.66
C TYR A 84 -9.31 2.10 9.63
N LEU A 85 -8.57 1.40 8.78
CA LEU A 85 -7.74 2.03 7.75
C LEU A 85 -8.10 1.51 6.37
N GLU A 86 -8.10 2.42 5.40
CA GLU A 86 -8.08 2.11 3.97
C GLU A 86 -6.64 2.15 3.46
N LEU A 87 -6.14 1.03 2.93
CA LEU A 87 -4.78 0.82 2.47
C LEU A 87 -4.71 0.76 0.94
N TYR A 88 -3.91 1.63 0.34
CA TYR A 88 -3.69 1.71 -1.10
C TYR A 88 -2.43 0.97 -1.47
N THR A 89 -2.58 -0.17 -2.13
CA THR A 89 -1.45 -1.05 -2.48
C THR A 89 -1.13 -1.06 -3.96
N THR A 90 0.14 -1.29 -4.28
CA THR A 90 0.58 -1.61 -5.65
C THR A 90 1.38 -2.91 -5.63
N THR A 91 1.33 -3.68 -6.73
CA THR A 91 1.94 -5.02 -6.82
C THR A 91 3.42 -5.04 -6.43
N PHE A 92 4.18 -4.01 -6.81
CA PHE A 92 5.62 -3.96 -6.57
C PHE A 92 6.05 -3.19 -5.32
N ARG A 93 5.23 -2.26 -4.80
CA ARG A 93 5.63 -1.41 -3.64
C ARG A 93 4.89 -1.71 -2.35
N GLY A 94 3.90 -2.60 -2.36
CA GLY A 94 3.06 -2.83 -1.19
C GLY A 94 2.20 -1.60 -0.89
N VAL A 95 2.01 -1.27 0.40
CA VAL A 95 1.21 -0.13 0.85
C VAL A 95 1.93 1.19 0.51
N THR A 96 1.30 1.98 -0.35
CA THR A 96 1.83 3.28 -0.81
C THR A 96 1.19 4.47 -0.10
N TYR A 97 -0.03 4.28 0.40
CA TYR A 97 -0.78 5.29 1.13
C TYR A 97 -1.81 4.59 2.03
N TRP A 98 -2.18 5.24 3.11
CA TRP A 98 -3.26 4.79 3.98
C TRP A 98 -3.97 6.00 4.59
N GLN A 99 -5.25 5.82 4.92
CA GLN A 99 -6.05 6.82 5.62
C GLN A 99 -6.96 6.14 6.64
N GLU A 100 -7.22 6.82 7.75
CA GLU A 100 -8.23 6.39 8.73
C GLU A 100 -9.63 6.64 8.16
N ILE A 101 -10.51 5.66 8.34
CA ILE A 101 -11.91 5.70 7.92
C ILE A 101 -12.80 5.25 9.08
N GLN A 102 -14.11 5.51 8.99
CA GLN A 102 -15.05 5.02 9.99
C GLN A 102 -15.51 3.60 9.65
N PHE A 103 -16.12 2.93 10.64
CA PHE A 103 -16.64 1.58 10.44
C PHE A 103 -17.69 1.54 9.33
N GLU A 104 -18.53 2.58 9.24
CA GLU A 104 -19.61 2.70 8.28
C GLU A 104 -19.12 2.66 6.83
N ASP A 105 -17.93 3.22 6.57
CA ASP A 105 -17.28 3.33 5.26
C ASP A 105 -16.66 2.00 4.79
N LEU A 106 -16.56 1.00 5.68
CA LEU A 106 -16.05 -0.31 5.31
C LEU A 106 -17.00 -1.02 4.33
N PRO A 107 -16.45 -1.80 3.38
CA PRO A 107 -17.26 -2.71 2.57
C PRO A 107 -18.03 -3.70 3.44
N VAL A 108 -19.25 -4.05 3.02
CA VAL A 108 -20.15 -4.96 3.77
C VAL A 108 -19.45 -6.26 4.18
N ALA A 109 -18.76 -6.92 3.24
CA ALA A 109 -18.03 -8.16 3.52
C ALA A 109 -16.91 -7.99 4.59
N VAL A 110 -16.32 -6.80 4.70
CA VAL A 110 -15.29 -6.50 5.70
C VAL A 110 -15.92 -6.19 7.06
N LYS A 111 -17.05 -5.48 7.08
CA LYS A 111 -17.84 -5.26 8.31
C LYS A 111 -18.24 -6.57 8.96
N GLU A 112 -18.79 -7.49 8.18
CA GLU A 112 -19.19 -8.82 8.66
C GLU A 112 -18.02 -9.60 9.28
N ILE A 113 -16.80 -9.47 8.73
CA ILE A 113 -15.61 -10.10 9.31
C ILE A 113 -15.33 -9.54 10.72
N TYR A 114 -15.36 -8.21 10.89
CA TYR A 114 -15.09 -7.59 12.18
C TYR A 114 -16.22 -7.79 13.19
N ASP A 115 -17.48 -7.75 12.76
CA ASP A 115 -18.64 -8.03 13.62
C ASP A 115 -18.66 -9.47 14.14
N ASN A 116 -18.27 -10.44 13.31
CA ASN A 116 -18.19 -11.85 13.72
C ASN A 116 -17.04 -12.13 14.69
N ASN A 117 -15.94 -11.39 14.60
CA ASN A 117 -14.80 -11.54 15.51
C ASN A 117 -15.01 -10.82 16.86
N ALA A 118 -16.02 -9.96 16.97
CA ALA A 118 -16.37 -9.25 18.20
C ALA A 118 -17.36 -10.03 19.09
N LYS A 119 -17.90 -11.15 18.60
CA LYS A 119 -18.75 -12.09 19.35
C LYS A 119 -17.92 -13.22 19.94
#